data_AF-A0A846DN77-F1
#
_entry.id   AF-A0A846DN77-F1
#
_cell.length_a   1.000
_cell.length_b   1.000
_cell.length_c   1.000
_cell.angle_alpha   90.00
_cell.angle_beta   90.00
_cell.angle_gamma   90.00
#
_symmetry.space_group_name_H-M   'P 1'
#
loop_
_entity.id
_entity.type
_entity.pdbx_description
1 polymer ?
#
loop_
_entity_poly.entity_id
_entity_poly.type
_entity_poly.pdbx_seq_one_letter_code
_entity_poly.pdbx_strand_id
1 'polypeptide(L)'
;LEDIVGAVDFIRKHRLGGIYNLVNDFNFTSREFFDKVCEQQGLAKVSWDASKPSYRSLNARINNQKIKTAGYRLIHPHTIV
;
A
#
# COMPACT_ATOMS: atom_id res chain seq x y z
N LEU A 1 -3.36 5.75 8.48
CA LEU A 1 -3.38 5.33 9.91
C LEU A 1 -4.72 4.72 10.31
N GLU A 2 -5.84 5.32 9.87
CA GLU A 2 -7.19 4.86 10.21
C GLU A 2 -7.46 3.39 9.82
N ASP A 3 -6.98 2.95 8.65
CA ASP A 3 -7.09 1.53 8.25
C ASP A 3 -6.38 0.57 9.21
N ILE A 4 -5.27 0.97 9.82
CA ILE A 4 -4.56 0.13 10.79
C ILE A 4 -5.43 -0.06 12.03
N VAL A 5 -5.96 1.05 12.56
CA VAL A 5 -6.84 1.03 13.73
C VAL A 5 -8.11 0.22 13.44
N GLY A 6 -8.74 0.47 12.29
CA GLY A 6 -9.95 -0.23 11.88
C GLY A 6 -9.75 -1.73 11.67
N ALA A 7 -8.64 -2.13 11.04
CA ALA A 7 -8.35 -3.54 10.80
C ALA A 7 -8.05 -4.30 12.09
N VAL A 8 -7.32 -3.69 13.04
CA VAL A 8 -7.05 -4.30 14.35
C VAL A 8 -8.33 -4.51 15.13
N ASP A 9 -9.21 -3.51 15.19
CA ASP A 9 -10.50 -3.64 15.86
C ASP A 9 -11.41 -4.66 15.18
N PHE A 10 -11.43 -4.70 13.85
CA PHE A 10 -12.15 -5.70 13.05
C PHE A 10 -11.67 -7.13 13.35
N ILE A 11 -10.35 -7.39 13.27
CA ILE A 11 -9.76 -8.70 13.54
C ILE A 11 -10.12 -9.17 14.96
N ARG A 12 -10.04 -8.27 15.95
CA ARG A 12 -10.41 -8.54 17.34
C ARG A 12 -11.90 -8.89 17.49
N LYS A 13 -12.80 -8.09 16.92
CA LYS A 13 -14.26 -8.28 17.01
C LYS A 13 -14.72 -9.58 16.35
N HIS A 14 -14.11 -9.93 15.22
CA HIS A 14 -14.45 -11.13 14.45
C HIS A 14 -13.62 -12.37 14.84
N ARG A 15 -12.73 -12.26 15.84
CA ARG A 15 -11.84 -13.33 16.32
C ARG A 15 -11.06 -14.02 15.20
N LEU A 16 -10.61 -13.23 14.21
CA LEU A 16 -9.87 -13.77 13.07
C LEU A 16 -8.46 -14.20 13.48
N GLY A 17 -8.04 -15.38 13.04
CA GLY A 17 -6.73 -15.97 13.36
C GLY A 17 -5.80 -16.07 12.15
N GLY A 18 -4.49 -16.02 12.42
CA GLY A 18 -3.43 -16.15 11.41
C GLY A 18 -2.99 -14.82 10.80
N ILE A 19 -2.25 -14.90 9.69
CA ILE A 19 -1.61 -13.73 9.06
C ILE A 19 -2.56 -13.09 8.04
N TYR A 20 -2.76 -11.77 8.16
CA TYR A 20 -3.52 -10.96 7.21
C TYR A 20 -2.66 -9.77 6.78
N ASN A 21 -2.53 -9.58 5.47
CA ASN A 21 -1.86 -8.40 4.92
C ASN A 21 -2.82 -7.22 4.93
N LEU A 22 -2.36 -6.10 5.48
CA LEU A 22 -3.06 -4.82 5.46
C LEU A 22 -2.23 -3.83 4.63
N VAL A 23 -2.59 -3.72 3.36
CA VAL A 23 -2.03 -2.77 2.39
C VAL A 23 -3.21 -2.20 1.60
N ASN A 24 -3.06 -0.98 1.10
CA ASN A 24 -4.05 -0.37 0.21
C ASN A 24 -4.08 -1.07 -1.16
N ASP A 25 -4.91 -0.56 -2.07
CA ASP A 25 -5.14 -1.18 -3.38
C ASP A 25 -4.18 -0.67 -4.46
N PHE A 26 -3.11 0.03 -4.07
CA PHE A 26 -2.12 0.46 -5.04
C PHE A 26 -1.20 -0.66 -5.48
N ASN A 27 -0.94 -0.65 -6.77
CA ASN A 27 0.04 -1.51 -7.42
C ASN A 27 1.08 -0.68 -8.17
N PHE A 28 1.58 0.37 -7.50
CA PHE A 28 2.62 1.23 -8.06
C PHE A 28 4.00 0.64 -7.82
N THR A 29 4.86 0.75 -8.82
CA THR A 29 6.30 0.78 -8.63
C THR A 29 6.69 2.03 -7.84
N SER A 30 7.88 2.04 -7.23
CA SER A 30 8.38 3.25 -6.55
C SER A 30 8.42 4.46 -7.48
N ARG A 31 8.77 4.25 -8.76
CA ARG A 31 8.79 5.34 -9.76
C ARG A 31 7.40 5.94 -9.96
N GLU A 32 6.39 5.12 -10.22
CA GLU A 32 5.01 5.59 -10.41
C GLU A 32 4.47 6.30 -9.17
N PHE A 33 4.80 5.81 -7.97
CA PHE A 33 4.44 6.46 -6.72
C PHE A 33 5.03 7.88 -6.64
N PHE A 34 6.34 8.04 -6.83
CA PHE A 34 6.99 9.34 -6.74
C PHE A 34 6.55 10.29 -7.85
N ASP A 35 6.39 9.80 -9.09
CA ASP A 35 5.86 10.62 -10.18
C ASP A 35 4.47 11.17 -9.82
N LYS A 36 3.61 10.34 -9.20
CA LYS A 36 2.27 10.77 -8.81
C LYS A 36 2.28 11.77 -7.65
N VAL A 37 3.15 11.58 -6.66
CA VAL A 37 3.33 12.56 -5.58
C VAL A 37 3.83 13.89 -6.12
N CYS A 38 4.86 13.89 -6.98
CA CYS A 38 5.40 15.11 -7.59
C CYS A 38 4.32 15.85 -8.40
N GLU A 39 3.53 15.14 -9.20
CA GLU A 39 2.41 15.72 -9.95
C GLU A 39 1.38 16.39 -9.03
N GLN A 40 0.96 15.72 -7.95
CA GLN A 40 -0.02 16.26 -6.99
C GLN A 40 0.48 17.51 -6.26
N GLN A 41 1.78 17.65 -6.09
CA GLN A 41 2.41 18.77 -5.37
C GLN A 41 2.96 19.87 -6.32
N GLY A 42 2.79 19.73 -7.64
CA GLY A 42 3.33 20.69 -8.62
C GLY A 42 4.86 20.69 -8.69
N LEU A 43 5.51 19.59 -8.30
CA LEU A 43 6.97 19.45 -8.28
C LEU A 43 7.47 18.81 -9.59
N ALA A 44 8.72 19.11 -9.94
CA ALA A 44 9.41 18.38 -10.99
C ALA A 44 9.54 16.89 -10.62
N LYS A 45 9.44 16.01 -11.62
CA LYS A 45 9.58 14.56 -11.43
C LYS A 45 11.00 14.20 -10.96
N VAL A 46 11.09 13.09 -10.23
CA VAL A 46 12.37 12.56 -9.75
C VAL A 46 13.23 12.14 -10.95
N SER A 47 14.51 12.55 -10.94
CA SER A 47 15.51 12.02 -11.87
C SER A 47 16.09 10.72 -11.32
N TRP A 48 16.09 9.66 -12.13
CA TRP A 48 16.49 8.32 -11.71
C TRP A 48 17.78 7.93 -12.39
N ASP A 49 18.78 7.55 -11.60
CA ASP A 49 20.08 7.08 -12.10
C ASP A 49 19.98 5.61 -12.54
N ALA A 50 19.91 5.40 -13.86
CA ALA A 50 19.82 4.06 -14.46
C ALA A 50 21.10 3.24 -14.33
N SER A 51 22.24 3.85 -13.98
CA SER A 51 23.50 3.12 -13.76
C SER A 51 23.54 2.39 -12.42
N LYS A 52 22.66 2.76 -11.49
CA LYS A 52 22.57 2.12 -10.18
C LYS A 52 21.59 0.95 -10.21
N PRO A 53 21.97 -0.22 -9.64
CA PRO A 53 21.06 -1.34 -9.52
C PRO A 53 19.87 -0.95 -8.64
N SER A 54 18.67 -1.42 -9.01
CA SER A 54 17.49 -1.30 -8.15
C SER A 54 17.77 -1.99 -6.81
N TYR A 55 17.70 -1.24 -5.72
CA TYR A 55 17.96 -1.74 -4.36
C TYR A 55 17.00 -2.85 -3.92
N ARG A 56 15.84 -3.00 -4.58
CA ARG A 56 14.86 -4.04 -4.23
C ARG A 56 14.93 -5.20 -5.22
N SER A 57 15.46 -6.33 -4.74
CA SER A 57 15.33 -7.64 -5.38
C SER A 57 13.89 -8.16 -5.38
N LEU A 58 13.00 -7.60 -4.56
CA LEU A 58 11.61 -8.05 -4.40
C LEU A 58 10.66 -6.85 -4.31
N ASN A 59 10.13 -6.40 -5.45
CA ASN A 59 8.83 -5.74 -5.49
C ASN A 59 7.75 -6.79 -5.22
N ALA A 60 7.79 -7.42 -4.03
CA ALA A 60 6.79 -8.40 -3.63
C ALA A 60 5.45 -7.68 -3.59
N ARG A 61 4.58 -7.99 -4.55
CA ARG A 61 3.20 -7.50 -4.56
C ARG A 61 2.48 -8.15 -3.39
N ILE A 62 2.16 -7.37 -2.38
CA ILE A 62 1.43 -7.85 -1.21
C ILE A 62 -0.06 -7.75 -1.53
N ASN A 63 -0.77 -8.87 -1.42
CA ASN A 63 -2.21 -8.93 -1.67
C ASN A 63 -2.99 -8.80 -0.34
N ASN A 64 -4.03 -7.97 -0.30
CA ASN A 64 -4.96 -7.78 0.81
C ASN A 64 -6.29 -8.56 0.68
N GLN A 65 -6.43 -9.41 -0.34
CA GLN A 65 -7.67 -10.13 -0.63
C GLN A 65 -8.17 -10.96 0.56
N LYS A 66 -7.26 -11.54 1.35
CA LYS A 66 -7.63 -12.35 2.53
C LYS A 66 -8.44 -11.55 3.56
N ILE A 67 -8.05 -10.30 3.86
CA ILE A 67 -8.75 -9.48 4.85
C ILE A 67 -10.06 -8.91 4.27
N LYS A 68 -10.09 -8.60 2.97
CA LYS A 68 -11.30 -8.19 2.25
C LYS A 68 -12.35 -9.29 2.18
N THR A 69 -11.94 -10.52 1.85
CA THR A 69 -12.81 -11.69 1.85
C THR A 69 -13.36 -12.00 3.24
N ALA A 70 -12.60 -11.68 4.31
CA ALA A 70 -13.11 -11.79 5.68
C ALA A 70 -14.18 -10.73 6.01
N GLY A 71 -14.35 -9.69 5.19
CA GLY A 71 -15.39 -8.66 5.32
C GLY A 71 -14.87 -7.27 5.67
N TYR A 72 -13.56 -7.09 5.82
CA TYR A 72 -12.99 -5.77 6.10
C TYR A 72 -13.05 -4.86 4.88
N ARG A 73 -13.41 -3.59 5.08
CA ARG A 73 -13.41 -2.55 4.05
C ARG A 73 -12.39 -1.50 4.41
N LEU A 74 -11.46 -1.22 3.49
CA LEU A 74 -10.51 -0.13 3.63
C LEU A 74 -11.26 1.20 3.62
N ILE A 75 -10.92 2.06 4.57
CA ILE A 75 -11.33 3.46 4.62
C ILE A 75 -10.62 4.21 3.48
N HIS A 76 -9.32 3.91 3.27
CA HIS A 76 -8.48 4.56 2.26
C HIS A 76 -7.91 3.57 1.24
N PRO A 77 -8.73 3.00 0.34
CA PRO A 77 -8.26 2.01 -0.63
C PRO A 77 -7.23 2.58 -1.62
N HIS A 78 -7.27 3.89 -1.89
CA HIS A 78 -6.41 4.55 -2.87
C HIS A 78 -5.85 5.91 -2.37
N THR A 79 -5.20 5.93 -1.20
CA THR A 79 -4.53 7.14 -0.67
C THR A 79 -3.01 7.08 -0.83
N ILE A 80 -2.45 8.08 -1.53
CA ILE A 80 -1.02 8.18 -1.89
C ILE A 80 -0.26 8.95 -0.80
N VAL A 81 -0.92 9.88 -0.12
CA VAL A 81 -0.44 10.66 1.03
C VAL A 81 -1.64 11.01 1.91
#